data_AF-A0A511T252-F1
#
_entry.id   AF-A0A511T252-F1
#
_cell.length_a   1.000
_cell.length_b   1.000
_cell.length_c   1.000
_cell.angle_alpha   90.00
_cell.angle_beta   90.00
_cell.angle_gamma   90.00
#
_symmetry.space_group_name_H-M   'P 1'
#
loop_
_entity.id
_entity.type
_entity.pdbx_description
1 polymer ?
#
loop_
_entity_poly.entity_id
_entity_poly.type
_entity_poly.pdbx_seq_one_letter_code
_entity_poly.pdbx_strand_id
1 'polypeptide(L)'
;MFDCPSDTSHVARRARPRMPREPPIVLPVLLPLLRHANPWALLLVKEEGHPLSTAALLSERYALKSNEKPFVKELLERKRNLWVFRCDQRRFAGDFVVVDMAEPRPARRQVVVLDLKMGAPLVLGGGGAGVQLVHAQDAVEGVAARQDVIAPGTPYVLATGDKDVMLAYLGA
;
A
#
# COMPACT_ATOMS: atom_id res chain seq x y z
N MET A 1 21.83 56.82 -32.34
CA MET A 1 22.17 55.41 -32.08
C MET A 1 22.52 55.29 -30.61
N PHE A 2 21.50 55.09 -29.76
CA PHE A 2 21.68 54.68 -28.37
C PHE A 2 20.43 53.88 -27.99
N ASP A 3 20.71 52.68 -27.49
CA ASP A 3 19.81 51.55 -27.27
C ASP A 3 18.70 51.81 -26.25
N CYS A 4 17.55 51.17 -26.54
CA CYS A 4 16.63 50.64 -25.54
C CYS A 4 16.92 49.13 -25.45
N PRO A 5 16.98 48.52 -24.26
CA PRO A 5 15.85 47.70 -23.81
C PRO A 5 15.59 47.81 -22.28
N SER A 6 14.34 47.95 -21.83
CA SER A 6 13.34 46.89 -21.59
C SER A 6 13.57 46.09 -20.30
N ASP A 7 12.69 46.36 -19.33
CA ASP A 7 11.92 45.39 -18.54
C ASP A 7 12.70 44.41 -17.64
N THR A 8 12.65 44.65 -16.33
CA THR A 8 12.96 43.64 -15.31
C THR A 8 11.76 43.47 -14.39
N SER A 9 10.66 42.97 -14.95
CA SER A 9 9.59 42.35 -14.20
C SER A 9 10.09 41.00 -13.63
N HIS A 10 10.65 41.05 -12.43
CA HIS A 10 10.90 39.89 -11.57
C HIS A 10 9.54 39.32 -11.10
N VAL A 11 8.85 38.61 -11.99
CA VAL A 11 7.69 37.81 -11.61
C VAL A 11 8.20 36.61 -10.83
N ALA A 12 8.12 36.73 -9.50
CA ALA A 12 8.22 35.62 -8.58
C ALA A 12 7.40 34.44 -9.15
N ARG A 13 8.11 33.36 -9.52
CA ARG A 13 7.49 32.10 -9.93
C ARG A 13 6.64 31.60 -8.77
N ARG A 14 5.36 31.99 -8.75
CA ARG A 14 4.35 31.39 -7.88
C ARG A 14 4.43 29.89 -8.13
N ALA A 15 4.90 29.16 -7.11
CA ALA A 15 4.81 27.71 -7.11
C ALA A 15 3.35 27.36 -7.42
N ARG A 16 3.14 26.67 -8.54
CA ARG A 16 1.81 26.14 -8.85
C ARG A 16 1.36 25.33 -7.64
N PRO A 17 0.13 25.53 -7.11
CA PRO A 17 -0.39 24.63 -6.11
C PRO A 17 -0.31 23.22 -6.70
N ARG A 18 0.54 22.36 -6.10
CA ARG A 18 0.57 20.95 -6.45
C ARG A 18 -0.86 20.46 -6.16
N MET A 19 -1.59 20.10 -7.21
CA MET A 19 -2.83 19.33 -7.10
C MET A 19 -2.58 18.23 -6.06
N PRO A 20 -3.53 17.91 -5.16
CA PRO A 20 -3.39 16.75 -4.31
C PRO A 20 -3.14 15.57 -5.23
N ARG A 21 -1.90 15.05 -5.23
CA ARG A 21 -1.63 13.77 -5.88
C ARG A 21 -2.58 12.77 -5.23
N GLU A 22 -3.22 11.95 -6.05
CA GLU A 22 -3.97 10.82 -5.46
C GLU A 22 -3.03 10.06 -4.53
N PRO A 23 -3.52 9.65 -3.35
CA PRO A 23 -2.69 8.91 -2.43
C PRO A 23 -2.33 7.55 -3.04
N PRO A 24 -1.18 6.97 -2.66
CA PRO A 24 -0.69 5.72 -3.24
C PRO A 24 -1.67 4.59 -2.97
N ILE A 25 -1.90 3.71 -3.94
CA ILE A 25 -2.83 2.58 -3.75
C ILE A 25 -2.41 1.65 -2.61
N VAL A 26 -1.12 1.61 -2.25
CA VAL A 26 -0.58 0.77 -1.18
C VAL A 26 0.38 1.53 -0.27
N LEU A 27 0.27 1.31 1.04
CA LEU A 27 1.21 1.81 2.05
C LEU A 27 1.89 0.65 2.79
N PRO A 28 3.19 0.76 3.12
CA PRO A 28 3.90 -0.32 3.79
C PRO A 28 3.45 -0.41 5.24
N VAL A 29 3.23 -1.63 5.74
CA VAL A 29 2.90 -1.86 7.14
C VAL A 29 4.18 -2.15 7.92
N LEU A 30 4.53 -1.23 8.82
CA LEU A 30 5.71 -1.37 9.67
C LEU A 30 5.27 -1.59 11.13
N LEU A 31 5.73 -2.67 11.75
CA LEU A 31 5.42 -2.98 13.16
C LEU A 31 5.65 -1.81 14.13
N PRO A 32 6.76 -1.03 14.04
CA PRO A 32 6.96 0.12 14.91
C PRO A 32 5.88 1.19 14.70
N LEU A 33 5.44 1.40 13.46
CA LEU A 33 4.45 2.42 13.13
C LEU A 33 3.06 2.07 13.68
N LEU A 34 2.69 0.79 13.78
CA LEU A 34 1.40 0.36 14.33
C LEU A 34 1.15 0.77 15.80
N ARG A 35 2.18 1.27 16.50
CA ARG A 35 2.09 1.83 17.85
C ARG A 35 1.63 3.29 17.87
N HIS A 36 1.76 4.01 16.76
CA HIS A 36 1.34 5.40 16.65
C HIS A 36 -0.19 5.50 16.49
N ALA A 37 -0.76 6.64 16.92
CA ALA A 37 -2.19 6.90 16.79
C ALA A 37 -2.63 6.98 15.31
N ASN A 38 -1.77 7.50 14.42
CA ASN A 38 -2.04 7.58 12.99
C ASN A 38 -0.79 7.21 12.16
N PRO A 39 -0.50 5.91 11.97
CA PRO A 39 0.68 5.46 11.23
C PRO A 39 0.65 5.90 9.76
N TRP A 40 -0.52 5.91 9.15
CA TRP A 40 -0.67 6.17 7.71
C TRP A 40 -0.45 7.64 7.38
N ALA A 41 -0.90 8.56 8.24
CA ALA A 41 -0.61 9.98 8.06
C ALA A 41 0.91 10.25 8.09
N LEU A 42 1.66 9.59 8.98
CA LEU A 42 3.12 9.71 9.03
C LEU A 42 3.78 9.20 7.74
N LEU A 43 3.31 8.07 7.21
CA LEU A 43 3.80 7.53 5.94
C LEU A 43 3.46 8.44 4.76
N LEU A 44 2.24 8.97 4.68
CA LEU A 44 1.82 9.89 3.63
C LEU A 44 2.60 11.22 3.66
N VAL A 45 2.93 11.74 4.84
CA VAL A 45 3.82 12.91 4.96
C VAL A 45 5.22 12.55 4.45
N LYS A 46 5.75 11.40 4.85
CA LYS A 46 7.13 10.99 4.56
C LYS A 46 7.34 10.58 3.10
N GLU A 47 6.45 9.77 2.54
CA GLU A 47 6.59 9.16 1.21
C GLU A 47 6.06 10.08 0.11
N GLU A 48 4.96 10.79 0.36
CA GLU A 48 4.28 11.61 -0.66
C GLU A 48 4.45 13.12 -0.47
N GLY A 49 4.98 13.55 0.69
CA GLY A 49 5.17 14.97 0.99
C GLY A 49 3.86 15.73 1.20
N HIS A 50 2.78 15.04 1.57
CA HIS A 50 1.51 15.69 1.89
C HIS A 50 1.63 16.54 3.18
N PRO A 51 0.94 17.70 3.27
CA PRO A 51 0.77 18.39 4.53
C PRO A 51 0.09 17.48 5.57
N LEU A 52 0.43 17.61 6.86
CA LEU A 52 -0.08 16.74 7.92
C LEU A 52 -1.61 16.71 7.99
N SER A 53 -2.28 17.84 7.75
CA SER A 53 -3.75 17.92 7.70
C SER A 53 -4.34 17.11 6.56
N THR A 54 -3.76 17.19 5.36
CA THR A 54 -4.16 16.39 4.19
C THR A 54 -3.86 14.91 4.42
N ALA A 55 -2.69 14.59 4.97
CA ALA A 55 -2.29 13.23 5.29
C ALA A 55 -3.23 12.59 6.33
N ALA A 56 -3.68 13.36 7.34
CA ALA A 56 -4.65 12.90 8.32
C ALA A 56 -6.00 12.54 7.66
N LEU A 57 -6.52 13.38 6.77
CA LEU A 57 -7.76 13.08 6.03
C LEU A 57 -7.61 11.86 5.11
N LEU A 58 -6.46 11.73 4.42
CA LEU A 58 -6.20 10.61 3.52
C LEU A 58 -5.94 9.30 4.28
N SER A 59 -5.41 9.37 5.50
CA SER A 59 -5.10 8.20 6.34
C SER A 59 -6.31 7.31 6.63
N GLU A 60 -7.51 7.89 6.66
CA GLU A 60 -8.76 7.16 6.87
C GLU A 60 -8.95 6.05 5.82
N ARG A 61 -8.43 6.24 4.60
CA ARG A 61 -8.48 5.24 3.52
C ARG A 61 -7.67 3.97 3.79
N TYR A 62 -6.72 4.04 4.73
CA TYR A 62 -5.85 2.91 5.08
C TYR A 62 -6.14 2.38 6.48
N ALA A 63 -7.14 2.93 7.17
CA ALA A 63 -7.49 2.52 8.52
C ALA A 63 -7.67 0.99 8.61
N LEU A 64 -7.08 0.42 9.66
CA LEU A 64 -7.20 -1.01 9.95
C LEU A 64 -8.46 -1.25 10.76
N LYS A 65 -9.24 -2.24 10.34
CA LYS A 65 -10.36 -2.76 11.13
C LYS A 65 -9.86 -3.53 12.34
N SER A 66 -10.75 -3.78 13.30
CA SER A 66 -10.45 -4.42 14.59
C SER A 66 -9.81 -5.82 14.43
N ASN A 67 -10.18 -6.57 13.40
CA ASN A 67 -9.64 -7.90 13.08
C ASN A 67 -8.35 -7.86 12.23
N GLU A 68 -8.17 -6.82 11.40
CA GLU A 68 -7.02 -6.65 10.52
C GLU A 68 -5.73 -6.31 11.32
N LYS A 69 -5.84 -5.46 12.35
CA LYS A 69 -4.66 -5.05 13.15
C LYS A 69 -3.99 -6.23 13.88
N PRO A 70 -4.72 -7.10 14.61
CA PRO A 70 -4.15 -8.30 15.20
C PRO A 70 -3.51 -9.23 14.17
N PHE A 71 -4.16 -9.41 13.00
CA PHE A 71 -3.62 -10.23 11.91
C PHE A 71 -2.24 -9.75 11.46
N VAL A 72 -2.11 -8.48 11.06
CA VAL A 72 -0.83 -7.98 10.52
C VAL A 72 0.25 -7.93 11.59
N LYS A 73 -0.13 -7.59 12.83
CA LYS A 73 0.80 -7.61 13.95
C LYS A 73 1.38 -9.02 14.15
N GLU A 74 0.52 -10.02 14.21
CA GLU A 74 0.91 -11.42 14.40
C GLU A 74 1.74 -11.95 13.23
N LEU A 75 1.32 -11.67 12.00
CA LEU A 75 2.04 -12.06 10.79
C LEU A 75 3.48 -11.52 10.79
N LEU A 76 3.66 -10.22 11.05
CA LEU A 76 4.98 -9.58 11.04
C LEU A 76 5.83 -9.94 12.28
N GLU A 77 5.21 -10.30 13.40
CA GLU A 77 5.91 -10.79 14.59
C GLU A 77 6.48 -12.20 14.36
N ARG A 78 5.74 -13.06 13.66
CA ARG A 78 6.12 -14.45 13.38
C ARG A 78 7.02 -14.61 12.15
N LYS A 79 6.82 -13.79 11.11
CA LYS A 79 7.55 -13.88 9.83
C LYS A 79 8.17 -12.54 9.45
N ARG A 80 9.48 -12.42 9.67
CA ARG A 80 10.27 -11.22 9.33
C ARG A 80 10.56 -11.08 7.84
N ASN A 81 10.49 -12.17 7.08
CA ASN A 81 10.70 -12.19 5.63
C ASN A 81 9.46 -11.73 4.84
N LEU A 82 8.29 -11.63 5.47
CA LEU A 82 7.08 -11.16 4.81
C LEU A 82 6.98 -9.65 4.92
N TRP A 83 6.90 -8.98 3.79
CA TRP A 83 6.58 -7.56 3.71
C TRP A 83 5.09 -7.42 3.43
N VAL A 84 4.42 -6.60 4.23
CA VAL A 84 2.97 -6.40 4.16
C VAL A 84 2.70 -4.96 3.76
N PHE A 85 1.77 -4.78 2.83
CA PHE A 85 1.30 -3.48 2.35
C PHE A 85 -0.21 -3.40 2.52
N ARG A 86 -0.71 -2.31 3.12
CA ARG A 86 -2.14 -2.02 3.25
C ARG A 86 -2.63 -1.32 1.98
N CYS A 87 -3.69 -1.85 1.38
CA CYS A 87 -4.34 -1.23 0.23
C CYS A 87 -5.25 -0.06 0.65
N ASP A 88 -5.49 0.89 -0.27
CA ASP A 88 -6.56 1.88 -0.16
C ASP A 88 -7.92 1.17 -0.23
N GLN A 89 -8.67 1.18 0.88
CA GLN A 89 -9.95 0.49 0.99
C GLN A 89 -11.02 1.00 0.00
N ARG A 90 -10.86 2.20 -0.56
CA ARG A 90 -11.79 2.76 -1.56
C ARG A 90 -11.56 2.21 -2.96
N ARG A 91 -10.46 1.50 -3.20
CA ARG A 91 -10.05 1.03 -4.53
C ARG A 91 -10.40 -0.43 -4.81
N PHE A 92 -11.01 -1.18 -3.89
CA PHE A 92 -11.36 -2.60 -4.11
C PHE A 92 -10.17 -3.44 -4.62
N ALA A 93 -9.02 -3.26 -3.97
CA ALA A 93 -7.76 -3.92 -4.31
C ALA A 93 -7.33 -4.96 -3.25
N GLY A 94 -8.31 -5.48 -2.49
CA GLY A 94 -8.09 -6.29 -1.29
C GLY A 94 -7.76 -5.45 -0.05
N ASP A 95 -7.50 -6.16 1.04
CA ASP A 95 -7.07 -5.57 2.31
C ASP A 95 -5.56 -5.37 2.36
N PHE A 96 -4.79 -6.34 1.85
CA PHE A 96 -3.33 -6.32 1.90
C PHE A 96 -2.68 -6.91 0.65
N VAL A 97 -1.47 -6.46 0.35
CA VAL A 97 -0.51 -7.19 -0.49
C VAL A 97 0.61 -7.70 0.41
N VAL A 98 0.91 -8.98 0.33
CA VAL A 98 2.01 -9.62 1.05
C VAL A 98 3.04 -10.11 0.05
N VAL A 99 4.30 -9.76 0.29
CA VAL A 99 5.44 -10.17 -0.53
C VAL A 99 6.37 -11.00 0.32
N ASP A 100 6.69 -12.22 -0.13
CA ASP A 100 7.74 -13.02 0.49
C ASP A 100 9.11 -12.58 -0.05
N MET A 101 9.91 -11.98 0.83
CA MET A 101 11.24 -11.48 0.54
C MET A 101 12.34 -12.54 0.73
N ALA A 102 12.00 -13.81 1.00
CA ALA A 102 12.97 -14.89 1.11
C ALA A 102 13.72 -15.14 -0.20
N GLU A 103 13.09 -14.90 -1.36
CA GLU A 103 13.77 -14.92 -2.65
C GLU A 103 14.40 -13.55 -2.95
N PRO A 104 15.73 -13.47 -3.16
CA PRO A 104 16.41 -12.20 -3.38
C PRO A 104 16.02 -11.55 -4.72
N ARG A 105 15.66 -12.32 -5.74
CA ARG A 105 15.33 -11.80 -7.08
C ARG A 105 13.90 -11.26 -7.13
N PRO A 106 13.68 -9.95 -7.39
CA PRO A 106 12.34 -9.35 -7.38
C PRO A 106 11.32 -10.03 -8.30
N ALA A 107 11.75 -10.55 -9.45
CA ALA A 107 10.88 -11.22 -10.42
C ALA A 107 10.42 -12.63 -10.01
N ARG A 108 10.96 -13.20 -8.92
CA ARG A 108 10.64 -14.54 -8.42
C ARG A 108 10.02 -14.55 -7.03
N ARG A 109 9.83 -13.37 -6.45
CA ARG A 109 9.18 -13.25 -5.14
C ARG A 109 7.71 -13.64 -5.24
N GLN A 110 7.24 -14.32 -4.21
CA GLN A 110 5.84 -14.69 -4.12
C GLN A 110 5.04 -13.49 -3.65
N VAL A 111 3.95 -13.19 -4.37
CA VAL A 111 3.04 -12.09 -4.06
C VAL A 111 1.66 -12.65 -3.83
N VAL A 112 1.06 -12.27 -2.71
CA VAL A 112 -0.31 -12.65 -2.36
C VAL A 112 -1.12 -11.39 -2.08
N VAL A 113 -2.23 -11.21 -2.77
CA VAL A 113 -3.22 -10.18 -2.46
C VAL A 113 -4.31 -10.81 -1.61
N LEU A 114 -4.51 -10.26 -0.43
CA LEU A 114 -5.35 -10.81 0.62
C LEU A 114 -6.63 -9.99 0.81
N ASP A 115 -7.72 -10.68 1.07
CA ASP A 115 -8.98 -10.12 1.54
C ASP A 115 -9.43 -10.88 2.79
N LEU A 116 -9.48 -10.22 3.95
CA LEU A 116 -9.82 -10.86 5.21
C LEU A 116 -11.34 -10.89 5.39
N LYS A 117 -11.89 -12.11 5.41
CA LYS A 117 -13.31 -12.35 5.65
C LYS A 117 -13.49 -13.19 6.91
N MET A 118 -14.18 -12.62 7.91
CA MET A 118 -14.39 -13.30 9.19
C MET A 118 -15.12 -14.64 9.02
N GLY A 119 -14.57 -15.70 9.58
CA GLY A 119 -15.14 -17.04 9.53
C GLY A 119 -15.18 -17.70 8.14
N ALA A 120 -14.56 -17.09 7.13
CA ALA A 120 -14.52 -17.64 5.78
C ALA A 120 -13.41 -18.71 5.63
N PRO A 121 -13.65 -19.78 4.86
CA PRO A 121 -12.60 -20.72 4.50
C PRO A 121 -11.56 -20.07 3.58
N LEU A 122 -10.38 -20.69 3.46
CA LEU A 122 -9.36 -20.29 2.49
C LEU A 122 -9.86 -20.55 1.07
N VAL A 123 -9.93 -19.50 0.25
CA VAL A 123 -10.26 -19.56 -1.17
C VAL A 123 -9.11 -18.91 -1.95
N LEU A 124 -8.56 -19.63 -2.92
CA LEU A 124 -7.48 -19.16 -3.79
C LEU A 124 -7.99 -18.90 -5.21
N GLY A 125 -7.30 -18.02 -5.94
CA GLY A 125 -7.45 -17.91 -7.40
C GLY A 125 -8.68 -17.15 -7.88
N GLY A 126 -9.25 -16.27 -7.06
CA GLY A 126 -10.31 -15.33 -7.48
C GLY A 126 -11.70 -15.95 -7.72
N GLY A 127 -11.83 -17.28 -7.80
CA GLY A 127 -13.08 -18.00 -8.11
C GLY A 127 -14.22 -17.88 -7.09
N GLY A 128 -13.97 -17.26 -5.94
CA GLY A 128 -14.99 -16.88 -4.94
C GLY A 128 -14.81 -15.45 -4.39
N ALA A 129 -13.84 -14.70 -4.91
CA ALA A 129 -13.51 -13.35 -4.46
C ALA A 129 -14.22 -12.32 -5.35
N GLY A 130 -15.54 -12.40 -5.40
CA GLY A 130 -16.37 -11.51 -6.22
C GLY A 130 -16.10 -10.04 -5.93
N VAL A 131 -15.96 -9.23 -7.00
CA VAL A 131 -15.97 -7.76 -7.06
C VAL A 131 -14.91 -6.99 -6.24
N GLN A 132 -14.38 -7.54 -5.15
CA GLN A 132 -13.51 -6.84 -4.19
C GLN A 132 -12.01 -6.91 -4.52
N LEU A 133 -11.64 -7.67 -5.57
CA LEU A 133 -10.27 -7.82 -6.05
C LEU A 133 -10.11 -7.36 -7.51
N VAL A 134 -11.07 -6.59 -8.03
CA VAL A 134 -11.06 -6.08 -9.42
C VAL A 134 -9.81 -5.24 -9.69
N HIS A 135 -9.30 -4.54 -8.67
CA HIS A 135 -8.11 -3.70 -8.75
C HIS A 135 -6.89 -4.30 -8.03
N ALA A 136 -6.87 -5.62 -7.81
CA ALA A 136 -5.72 -6.29 -7.20
C ALA A 136 -4.43 -6.08 -8.01
N GLN A 137 -4.55 -6.04 -9.34
CA GLN A 137 -3.42 -5.70 -10.22
C GLN A 137 -2.86 -4.31 -9.92
N ASP A 138 -3.71 -3.30 -9.77
CA ASP A 138 -3.26 -1.93 -9.47
C ASP A 138 -2.48 -1.88 -8.14
N ALA A 139 -2.91 -2.65 -7.12
CA ALA A 139 -2.18 -2.73 -5.86
C ALA A 139 -0.80 -3.39 -6.02
N VAL A 140 -0.70 -4.46 -6.81
CA VAL A 140 0.58 -5.12 -7.12
C VAL A 140 1.47 -4.19 -7.94
N GLU A 141 0.92 -3.45 -8.90
CA GLU A 141 1.67 -2.43 -9.64
C GLU A 141 2.16 -1.30 -8.71
N GLY A 142 1.34 -0.89 -7.74
CA GLY A 142 1.75 0.04 -6.69
C GLY A 142 2.90 -0.47 -5.83
N VAL A 143 2.97 -1.79 -5.58
CA VAL A 143 4.14 -2.41 -4.93
C VAL A 143 5.34 -2.49 -5.88
N ALA A 144 5.13 -2.83 -7.15
CA ALA A 144 6.18 -2.92 -8.17
C ALA A 144 6.82 -1.56 -8.50
N ALA A 145 6.09 -0.47 -8.33
CA ALA A 145 6.61 0.89 -8.44
C ALA A 145 7.63 1.23 -7.34
N ARG A 146 7.69 0.44 -6.27
CA ARG A 146 8.69 0.59 -5.20
C ARG A 146 9.97 -0.12 -5.60
N GLN A 147 11.09 0.57 -5.41
CA GLN A 147 12.40 0.05 -5.75
C GLN A 147 12.70 -1.26 -5.01
N ASP A 148 13.19 -2.25 -5.75
CA ASP A 148 13.68 -3.54 -5.25
C ASP A 148 12.66 -4.36 -4.45
N VAL A 149 11.35 -4.19 -4.64
CA VAL A 149 10.31 -5.00 -3.98
C VAL A 149 9.81 -6.15 -4.86
N ILE A 150 9.32 -5.87 -6.06
CA ILE A 150 8.92 -6.90 -7.05
C ILE A 150 9.17 -6.35 -8.46
N ALA A 151 9.28 -7.22 -9.45
CA ALA A 151 9.34 -6.78 -10.84
C ALA A 151 7.93 -6.39 -11.35
N PRO A 152 7.81 -5.44 -12.29
CA PRO A 152 6.56 -5.20 -13.00
C PRO A 152 6.03 -6.49 -13.64
N GLY A 153 4.72 -6.74 -13.55
CA GLY A 153 4.09 -7.95 -14.08
C GLY A 153 4.37 -9.23 -13.28
N THR A 154 4.93 -9.13 -12.06
CA THR A 154 5.09 -10.29 -11.17
C THR A 154 3.72 -10.95 -10.93
N PRO A 155 3.59 -12.28 -11.15
CA PRO A 155 2.35 -12.97 -10.91
C PRO A 155 2.01 -12.95 -9.42
N TYR A 156 0.72 -12.87 -9.11
CA TYR A 156 0.24 -12.85 -7.74
C TYR A 156 -0.90 -13.85 -7.54
N VAL A 157 -1.06 -14.30 -6.31
CA VAL A 157 -2.17 -15.16 -5.89
C VAL A 157 -3.20 -14.31 -5.15
N LEU A 158 -4.46 -14.46 -5.53
CA LEU A 158 -5.58 -13.92 -4.76
C LEU A 158 -5.95 -14.93 -3.67
N ALA A 159 -6.04 -14.48 -2.41
CA ALA A 159 -6.48 -15.32 -1.31
C ALA A 159 -7.52 -14.60 -0.44
N THR A 160 -8.60 -15.30 -0.12
CA THR A 160 -9.68 -14.83 0.76
C THR A 160 -9.92 -15.84 1.87
N GLY A 161 -10.16 -15.37 3.09
CA GLY A 161 -10.36 -16.24 4.24
C GLY A 161 -10.23 -15.52 5.58
N ASP A 162 -10.51 -16.27 6.64
CA ASP A 162 -10.36 -15.79 8.00
C ASP A 162 -8.89 -15.58 8.41
N LYS A 163 -8.68 -14.80 9.48
CA LYS A 163 -7.38 -14.53 10.07
C LYS A 163 -6.54 -15.81 10.25
N ASP A 164 -7.09 -16.83 10.90
CA ASP A 164 -6.30 -17.97 11.34
C ASP A 164 -5.89 -18.87 10.17
N VAL A 165 -6.79 -19.06 9.20
CA VAL A 165 -6.49 -19.81 7.97
C VAL A 165 -5.48 -19.06 7.09
N MET A 166 -5.49 -17.72 7.10
CA MET A 166 -4.53 -16.90 6.37
C MET A 166 -3.14 -16.95 6.98
N LEU A 167 -3.03 -16.91 8.31
CA LEU A 167 -1.76 -17.08 9.00
C LEU A 167 -1.15 -18.45 8.66
N ALA A 168 -1.96 -19.52 8.75
CA ALA A 168 -1.52 -20.86 8.39
C ALA A 168 -1.07 -20.98 6.92
N TYR A 169 -1.82 -20.37 5.99
CA TYR A 169 -1.46 -20.35 4.56
C TYR A 169 -0.12 -19.63 4.29
N LEU A 170 0.12 -18.52 4.99
CA LEU A 170 1.39 -17.77 4.91
C LEU A 170 2.51 -18.42 5.75
N GLY A 171 2.22 -19.57 6.38
CA GLY A 171 3.14 -20.33 7.22
C GLY A 171 3.54 -19.63 8.52
N ALA A 172 2.72 -18.68 9.00
CA ALA A 172 2.92 -17.92 10.23
C ALA A 172 2.20 -18.59 11.42
#